data_AF-A0A1J8Q9W9-F1
#
_entry.id   AF-A0A1J8Q9W9-F1
#
_cell.length_a   1.000
_cell.length_b   1.000
_cell.length_c   1.000
_cell.angle_alpha   90.00
_cell.angle_beta   90.00
_cell.angle_gamma   90.00
#
_symmetry.space_group_name_H-M   'P 1'
#
loop_
_entity.id
_entity.type
_entity.pdbx_description
1 polymer ?
#
loop_
_entity_poly.entity_id
_entity_poly.type
_entity_poly.pdbx_seq_one_letter_code
_entity_poly.pdbx_strand_id
1 'polypeptide(L)'
;MYHHLYSQPSSSGQQQDIREKQPYEAFLVLDVEATCREGTGFDWPNEIIEWPVCLMRWKDRSGEGNASQLEIVDEFRSFVKPTWRPQLSQYCMNLTGITQAQVDSAPTFPVVLKRFARFLAKHGLIGSENGRPIQRFCWCSDGPFDIRHFVVKQCFISRVPMPPWIRGDILDVRRSVSSWETDNKQETTAVEVPIYSFAVPLDITDSRRAGQLPEISRRQPLNMHLQLQALGLPEFQGRPHSGIDDARNLARIMAELARRGVRLIPNASIRPNRRWYWMGRPGEVREDLLQD
;
A
#
# COMPACT_ATOMS: atom_id res chain seq x y z
N MET A 1 -5.50 -19.57 -58.56
CA MET A 1 -5.02 -19.91 -57.20
C MET A 1 -4.52 -18.65 -56.55
N TYR A 2 -5.35 -18.03 -55.72
CA TYR A 2 -4.99 -16.85 -54.92
C TYR A 2 -4.26 -17.33 -53.67
N HIS A 3 -2.97 -17.00 -53.53
CA HIS A 3 -2.26 -17.15 -52.26
C HIS A 3 -2.32 -15.81 -51.52
N HIS A 4 -3.24 -15.73 -50.55
CA HIS A 4 -3.23 -14.70 -49.52
C HIS A 4 -2.01 -14.90 -48.63
N LEU A 5 -1.06 -13.97 -48.71
CA LEU A 5 -0.04 -13.78 -47.69
C LEU A 5 -0.72 -13.15 -46.48
N TYR A 6 -0.97 -13.96 -45.45
CA TYR A 6 -1.31 -13.46 -44.13
C TYR A 6 -0.07 -12.80 -43.53
N SER A 7 -0.06 -11.47 -43.49
CA SER A 7 0.81 -10.71 -42.62
C SER A 7 0.51 -11.09 -41.17
N GLN A 8 1.53 -11.64 -40.50
CA GLN A 8 1.52 -11.84 -39.05
C GLN A 8 1.38 -10.48 -38.35
N PRO A 9 0.55 -10.32 -37.32
CA PRO A 9 0.58 -9.13 -36.49
C PRO A 9 1.92 -9.07 -35.77
N SER A 10 2.69 -8.02 -36.06
CA SER A 10 3.96 -7.69 -35.43
C SER A 10 3.76 -7.35 -33.95
N SER A 11 4.53 -8.03 -33.10
CA SER A 11 5.09 -7.62 -31.79
C SER A 11 4.24 -6.74 -30.88
N SER A 12 3.92 -7.30 -29.70
CA SER A 12 3.65 -6.59 -28.45
C SER A 12 4.35 -5.22 -28.37
N GLY A 13 3.60 -4.13 -28.49
CA GLY A 13 4.14 -2.78 -28.29
C GLY A 13 4.66 -2.66 -26.87
N GLN A 14 5.98 -2.63 -26.69
CA GLN A 14 6.58 -2.22 -25.43
C GLN A 14 6.21 -0.76 -25.21
N GLN A 15 5.24 -0.51 -24.34
CA GLN A 15 4.85 0.83 -23.93
C GLN A 15 6.09 1.51 -23.34
N GLN A 16 6.55 2.60 -23.96
CA GLN A 16 7.81 3.25 -23.60
C GLN A 16 7.74 3.80 -22.17
N ASP A 17 8.81 3.65 -21.40
CA ASP A 17 8.87 4.14 -20.01
C ASP A 17 8.78 5.68 -19.98
N ILE A 18 7.81 6.20 -19.21
CA ILE A 18 7.60 7.64 -19.07
C ILE A 18 8.39 8.13 -17.86
N ARG A 19 9.41 8.95 -18.09
CA ARG A 19 10.22 9.56 -17.03
C ARG A 19 9.52 10.77 -16.45
N GLU A 20 9.23 10.74 -15.16
CA GLU A 20 8.56 11.82 -14.43
C GLU A 20 9.42 12.32 -13.27
N LYS A 21 9.21 13.56 -12.80
CA LYS A 21 9.97 14.14 -11.70
C LYS A 21 9.52 13.60 -10.35
N GLN A 22 10.35 12.73 -9.76
CA GLN A 22 10.01 12.00 -8.54
C GLN A 22 10.59 12.65 -7.28
N PRO A 23 9.81 12.87 -6.20
CA PRO A 23 10.25 13.65 -5.04
C PRO A 23 11.08 12.87 -4.00
N TYR A 24 10.97 11.55 -3.95
CA TYR A 24 11.64 10.70 -2.95
C TYR A 24 12.80 9.92 -3.55
N GLU A 25 13.81 9.65 -2.73
CA GLU A 25 15.00 8.88 -3.09
C GLU A 25 14.81 7.37 -2.84
N ALA A 26 13.92 7.02 -1.91
CA ALA A 26 13.62 5.64 -1.54
C ALA A 26 12.17 5.45 -1.10
N PHE A 27 11.69 4.22 -1.21
CA PHE A 27 10.35 3.82 -0.77
C PHE A 27 10.45 2.58 0.13
N LEU A 28 9.71 2.58 1.23
CA LEU A 28 9.62 1.47 2.18
C LEU A 28 8.24 0.83 2.03
N VAL A 29 8.16 -0.23 1.24
CA VAL A 29 6.91 -0.95 0.97
C VAL A 29 6.65 -1.95 2.09
N LEU A 30 5.59 -1.74 2.84
CA LEU A 30 5.24 -2.44 4.08
C LEU A 30 3.85 -3.07 3.97
N ASP A 31 3.75 -4.32 4.41
CA ASP A 31 2.47 -5.01 4.62
C ASP A 31 2.58 -5.88 5.88
N VAL A 32 2.00 -5.45 7.00
CA VAL A 32 2.17 -6.16 8.27
C VAL A 32 1.11 -7.23 8.45
N GLU A 33 1.54 -8.40 8.90
CA GLU A 33 0.60 -9.36 9.48
C GLU A 33 0.42 -9.08 10.97
N ALA A 34 -0.80 -9.26 11.46
CA ALA A 34 -1.16 -9.01 12.85
C ALA A 34 -2.04 -10.12 13.43
N THR A 35 -1.98 -10.34 14.74
CA THR A 35 -2.88 -11.24 15.45
C THR A 35 -4.32 -10.87 15.15
N CYS A 36 -5.16 -11.84 14.80
CA CYS A 36 -6.56 -11.61 14.49
C CYS A 36 -7.45 -12.74 15.03
N ARG A 37 -8.75 -12.46 15.12
CA ARG A 37 -9.78 -13.43 15.50
C ARG A 37 -10.97 -13.27 14.57
N GLU A 38 -11.65 -14.37 14.30
CA GLU A 38 -12.90 -14.36 13.55
C GLU A 38 -13.93 -13.45 14.24
N GLY A 39 -14.72 -12.72 13.46
CA GLY A 39 -15.73 -11.78 13.97
C GLY A 39 -15.20 -10.44 14.51
N THR A 40 -13.87 -10.26 14.61
CA THR A 40 -13.28 -9.00 15.08
C THR A 40 -12.90 -8.06 13.92
N GLY A 41 -13.07 -6.76 14.13
CA GLY A 41 -12.72 -5.73 13.14
C GLY A 41 -11.35 -5.07 13.37
N PHE A 42 -11.03 -4.07 12.55
CA PHE A 42 -9.75 -3.30 12.62
C PHE A 42 -9.52 -2.56 13.95
N ASP A 43 -10.57 -2.39 14.76
CA ASP A 43 -10.47 -1.76 16.06
C ASP A 43 -10.07 -2.72 17.18
N TRP A 44 -9.93 -4.03 16.90
CA TRP A 44 -9.41 -5.01 17.86
C TRP A 44 -7.94 -4.67 18.26
N PRO A 45 -7.50 -4.99 19.49
CA PRO A 45 -6.11 -4.90 19.94
C PRO A 45 -5.19 -5.93 19.24
N ASN A 46 -5.04 -5.81 17.92
CA ASN A 46 -4.11 -6.64 17.16
C ASN A 46 -2.66 -6.30 17.53
N GLU A 47 -1.82 -7.33 17.62
CA GLU A 47 -0.37 -7.23 17.73
C GLU A 47 0.28 -7.62 16.40
N ILE A 48 1.25 -6.86 15.91
CA ILE A 48 2.03 -7.22 14.72
C ILE A 48 2.78 -8.53 14.99
N ILE A 49 2.70 -9.47 14.06
CA ILE A 49 3.37 -10.78 14.09
C ILE A 49 4.32 -11.01 12.90
N GLU A 50 4.25 -10.18 11.87
CA GLU A 50 5.25 -10.09 10.80
C GLU A 50 5.54 -8.62 10.47
N TRP A 51 6.83 -8.28 10.33
CA TRP A 51 7.30 -6.97 9.88
C TRP A 51 8.16 -7.15 8.61
N PRO A 52 7.56 -7.10 7.42
CA PRO A 52 8.26 -7.16 6.15
C PRO A 52 8.36 -5.78 5.50
N VAL A 53 9.50 -5.48 4.90
CA VAL A 53 9.71 -4.25 4.13
C VAL A 53 10.53 -4.56 2.89
N CYS A 54 10.02 -4.21 1.71
CA CYS A 54 10.83 -4.09 0.51
C CYS A 54 11.33 -2.65 0.38
N LEU A 55 12.65 -2.46 0.39
CA LEU A 55 13.27 -1.17 0.12
C LEU A 55 13.40 -1.01 -1.38
N MET A 56 12.74 0.01 -1.94
CA MET A 56 12.83 0.32 -3.36
C MET A 56 13.60 1.62 -3.62
N ARG A 57 14.33 1.66 -4.74
CA ARG A 57 15.05 2.84 -5.24
C ARG A 57 14.94 2.97 -6.75
N TRP A 58 15.21 4.19 -7.20
CA TRP A 58 15.30 4.50 -8.63
C TRP A 58 16.59 3.94 -9.22
N LYS A 59 16.46 3.18 -10.30
CA LYS A 59 17.59 2.67 -11.08
C LYS A 59 18.15 3.70 -12.05
N ASP A 60 17.28 4.57 -12.57
CA ASP A 60 17.58 5.41 -13.74
C ASP A 60 17.49 6.93 -13.44
N ARG A 61 17.41 7.34 -12.17
CA ARG A 61 17.17 8.74 -11.77
C ARG A 61 18.23 9.69 -12.32
N SER A 62 17.78 10.71 -13.05
CA SER A 62 18.64 11.80 -13.54
C SER A 62 18.96 12.81 -12.43
N GLY A 63 19.96 13.67 -12.66
CA GLY A 63 20.30 14.77 -11.76
C GLY A 63 19.17 15.79 -11.54
N GLU A 64 18.21 15.87 -12.46
CA GLU A 64 17.01 16.73 -12.33
C GLU A 64 15.87 16.06 -11.52
N GLY A 65 16.05 14.79 -11.15
CA GLY A 65 15.08 14.00 -10.39
C GLY A 65 14.06 13.25 -11.25
N ASN A 66 14.25 13.18 -12.58
CA ASN A 66 13.38 12.43 -13.49
C ASN A 66 13.76 10.94 -13.48
N ALA A 67 12.78 10.07 -13.23
CA ALA A 67 12.98 8.62 -13.15
C ALA A 67 11.72 7.88 -13.62
N SER A 68 11.89 6.64 -14.08
CA SER A 68 10.79 5.74 -14.43
C SER A 68 10.99 4.31 -13.92
N GLN A 69 12.22 3.92 -13.61
CA GLN A 69 12.54 2.54 -13.25
C GLN A 69 12.79 2.43 -11.75
N LEU A 70 11.83 1.85 -11.03
CA LEU A 70 11.90 1.58 -9.61
C LEU A 70 12.14 0.09 -9.37
N GLU A 71 13.13 -0.26 -8.54
CA GLU A 71 13.46 -1.66 -8.23
C GLU A 71 13.65 -1.89 -6.73
N ILE A 72 13.41 -3.13 -6.29
CA ILE A 72 13.74 -3.57 -4.94
C ILE A 72 15.26 -3.72 -4.84
N VAL A 73 15.88 -3.04 -3.87
CA VAL A 73 17.34 -3.08 -3.65
C VAL A 73 17.76 -3.86 -2.41
N ASP A 74 16.87 -4.03 -1.44
CA ASP A 74 17.07 -4.91 -0.27
C ASP A 74 15.70 -5.20 0.38
N GLU A 75 15.65 -6.23 1.22
CA GLU A 75 14.45 -6.61 1.96
C GLU A 75 14.78 -6.76 3.45
N PHE A 76 13.83 -6.36 4.29
CA PHE A 76 13.85 -6.70 5.70
C PHE A 76 12.64 -7.57 6.02
N ARG A 77 12.83 -8.66 6.76
CA ARG A 77 11.73 -9.49 7.25
C ARG A 77 12.03 -9.95 8.66
N SER A 78 11.04 -9.83 9.54
CA SER A 78 11.09 -10.44 10.88
C SER A 78 9.69 -10.86 11.30
N PHE A 79 9.55 -12.08 11.79
CA PHE A 79 8.42 -12.39 12.67
C PHE A 79 8.56 -11.59 13.96
N VAL A 80 7.43 -11.40 14.65
CA VAL A 80 7.34 -10.63 15.88
C VAL A 80 6.59 -11.44 16.91
N LYS A 81 7.14 -11.54 18.13
CA LYS A 81 6.49 -12.23 19.24
C LYS A 81 5.41 -11.33 19.87
N PRO A 82 4.11 -11.71 19.81
CA PRO A 82 3.07 -11.01 20.56
C PRO A 82 3.28 -11.20 22.07
N THR A 83 2.92 -10.20 22.84
CA THR A 83 3.20 -10.10 24.29
C THR A 83 1.96 -9.94 25.14
N TRP A 84 0.87 -9.39 24.60
CA TRP A 84 -0.40 -9.29 25.32
C TRP A 84 -1.19 -10.59 25.22
N ARG A 85 -1.42 -11.10 24.00
CA ARG A 85 -2.01 -12.44 23.78
C ARG A 85 -1.10 -13.27 22.88
N PRO A 86 -0.13 -14.00 23.46
CA PRO A 86 0.95 -14.64 22.70
C PRO A 86 0.50 -15.86 21.88
N GLN A 87 -0.68 -16.42 22.17
CA GLN A 87 -1.23 -17.57 21.45
C GLN A 87 -2.05 -17.11 20.25
N LEU A 88 -1.64 -17.51 19.05
CA LEU A 88 -2.35 -17.22 17.81
C LEU A 88 -3.66 -18.01 17.76
N SER A 89 -4.72 -17.38 17.26
CA SER A 89 -5.94 -18.10 16.95
C SER A 89 -5.74 -19.02 15.73
N GLN A 90 -6.51 -20.10 15.63
CA GLN A 90 -6.49 -20.95 14.44
C GLN A 90 -6.86 -20.17 13.17
N TYR A 91 -7.80 -19.23 13.29
CA TYR A 91 -8.17 -18.31 12.21
C TYR A 91 -6.96 -17.51 11.71
N CYS A 92 -6.18 -16.92 12.63
CA CYS A 92 -4.99 -16.14 12.31
C CYS A 92 -3.90 -16.99 11.64
N MET A 93 -3.64 -18.19 12.16
CA MET A 93 -2.67 -19.11 11.55
C MET A 93 -3.11 -19.56 10.15
N ASN A 94 -4.39 -19.87 9.96
CA ASN A 94 -4.93 -20.25 8.65
C ASN A 94 -4.86 -19.11 7.64
N LEU A 95 -5.22 -17.90 8.07
CA LEU A 95 -5.18 -16.70 7.23
C LEU A 95 -3.75 -16.39 6.81
N THR A 96 -2.85 -16.19 7.78
CA THR A 96 -1.49 -15.68 7.55
C THR A 96 -0.45 -16.75 7.20
N GLY A 97 -0.74 -18.02 7.51
CA GLY A 97 0.23 -19.11 7.38
C GLY A 97 1.35 -19.06 8.42
N ILE A 98 1.35 -18.08 9.32
CA ILE A 98 2.31 -17.95 10.41
C ILE A 98 1.95 -18.95 11.51
N THR A 99 2.92 -19.75 11.91
CA THR A 99 2.77 -20.77 12.95
C THR A 99 3.08 -20.22 14.34
N GLN A 100 2.52 -20.86 15.37
CA GLN A 100 2.85 -20.54 16.76
C GLN A 100 4.36 -20.62 17.04
N ALA A 101 5.04 -21.64 16.51
CA ALA A 101 6.48 -21.82 16.70
C ALA A 101 7.33 -20.67 16.12
N GLN A 102 6.89 -20.07 15.00
CA GLN A 102 7.57 -18.91 14.40
C GLN A 102 7.46 -17.68 15.31
N VAL A 103 6.28 -17.39 15.87
CA VAL A 103 6.13 -16.24 16.79
C VAL A 103 6.73 -16.50 18.17
N ASP A 104 6.75 -17.74 18.65
CA ASP A 104 7.33 -18.09 19.95
C ASP A 104 8.84 -17.84 20.00
N SER A 105 9.53 -18.14 18.89
CA SER A 105 10.96 -17.96 18.68
C SER A 105 11.35 -16.56 18.18
N ALA A 106 10.36 -15.74 17.81
CA ALA A 106 10.57 -14.41 17.28
C ALA A 106 11.05 -13.39 18.33
N PRO A 107 11.78 -12.35 17.92
CA PRO A 107 12.03 -11.18 18.77
C PRO A 107 10.73 -10.43 19.10
N THR A 108 10.69 -9.74 20.25
CA THR A 108 9.59 -8.81 20.56
C THR A 108 9.65 -7.57 19.67
N PHE A 109 8.53 -6.87 19.52
CA PHE A 109 8.44 -5.69 18.67
C PHE A 109 9.50 -4.60 18.93
N PRO A 110 9.84 -4.24 20.20
CA PRO A 110 10.93 -3.28 20.45
C PRO A 110 12.30 -3.72 19.91
N VAL A 111 12.57 -5.03 19.91
CA VAL A 111 13.81 -5.59 19.35
C VAL A 111 13.79 -5.52 17.82
N VAL A 112 12.63 -5.78 17.21
CA VAL A 112 12.43 -5.63 15.75
C VAL A 112 12.64 -4.19 15.31
N LEU A 113 12.08 -3.21 16.02
CA LEU A 113 12.32 -1.79 15.71
C LEU A 113 13.80 -1.40 15.76
N LYS A 114 14.57 -1.93 16.72
CA LYS A 114 16.03 -1.70 16.79
C LYS A 114 16.77 -2.37 15.63
N ARG A 115 16.36 -3.58 15.21
CA ARG A 115 16.91 -4.28 14.04
C ARG A 115 16.60 -3.51 12.76
N PHE A 116 15.37 -3.06 12.61
CA PHE A 116 14.93 -2.31 11.44
C PHE A 116 15.56 -0.92 11.36
N ALA A 117 15.72 -0.20 12.47
CA ALA A 117 16.47 1.06 12.50
C ALA A 117 17.92 0.88 12.00
N ARG A 118 18.58 -0.23 12.35
CA ARG A 118 19.91 -0.58 11.80
C ARG A 118 19.88 -0.86 10.31
N PHE A 119 18.82 -1.51 9.82
CA PHE A 119 18.61 -1.71 8.38
C PHE A 119 18.45 -0.35 7.66
N LEU A 120 17.65 0.57 8.18
CA LEU A 120 17.50 1.92 7.63
C LEU A 120 18.83 2.70 7.64
N ALA A 121 19.60 2.59 8.72
CA ALA A 121 20.91 3.25 8.83
C ALA A 121 21.95 2.65 7.88
N LYS A 122 22.00 1.32 7.72
CA LYS A 122 22.83 0.61 6.73
C LYS A 122 22.57 1.14 5.32
N HIS A 123 21.32 1.48 5.01
CA HIS A 123 20.91 2.04 3.72
C HIS A 123 21.00 3.56 3.64
N GLY A 124 21.52 4.23 4.67
CA GLY A 124 21.69 5.69 4.66
C GLY A 124 20.37 6.46 4.59
N LEU A 125 19.27 5.87 5.08
CA LEU A 125 17.97 6.54 5.15
C LEU A 125 17.83 7.37 6.42
N ILE A 126 18.44 6.89 7.52
CA ILE A 126 18.47 7.58 8.81
C ILE A 126 19.91 7.65 9.34
N GLY A 127 20.19 8.63 10.20
CA GLY A 127 21.45 8.71 10.93
C GLY A 127 21.60 7.57 11.94
N SER A 128 22.78 6.94 12.00
CA SER A 128 23.08 5.81 12.90
C SER A 128 22.98 6.18 14.38
N GLU A 129 23.28 7.42 14.74
CA GLU A 129 23.32 7.88 16.14
C GLU A 129 21.98 8.46 16.62
N ASN A 130 21.32 9.28 15.80
CA ASN A 130 20.13 10.04 16.21
C ASN A 130 18.81 9.49 15.63
N GLY A 131 18.86 8.52 14.71
CA GLY A 131 17.69 7.93 14.06
C GLY A 131 16.83 8.91 13.25
N ARG A 132 17.36 10.10 12.93
CA ARG A 132 16.67 11.12 12.13
C ARG A 132 16.82 10.81 10.65
N PRO A 133 15.79 11.07 9.81
CA PRO A 133 15.91 10.95 8.37
C PRO A 133 17.06 11.82 7.83
N ILE A 134 17.90 11.24 6.98
CA ILE A 134 18.97 11.94 6.24
C ILE A 134 18.73 11.93 4.73
N GLN A 135 17.73 11.17 4.28
CA GLN A 135 17.20 11.20 2.92
C GLN A 135 15.67 11.26 2.96
N ARG A 136 15.06 11.77 1.89
CA ARG A 136 13.60 11.71 1.72
C ARG A 136 13.23 10.30 1.30
N PHE A 137 12.51 9.59 2.16
CA PHE A 137 11.88 8.31 1.84
C PHE A 137 10.40 8.36 2.18
N CYS A 138 9.61 7.54 1.49
CA CYS A 138 8.16 7.44 1.69
C CYS A 138 7.78 6.02 2.09
N TRP A 139 6.86 5.88 3.05
CA TRP A 139 6.26 4.59 3.38
C TRP A 139 5.14 4.27 2.39
N CYS A 140 5.00 3.00 2.01
CA CYS A 140 4.03 2.58 1.02
C CYS A 140 3.30 1.32 1.49
N SER A 141 1.98 1.32 1.41
CA SER A 141 1.14 0.19 1.86
C SER A 141 -0.14 0.08 1.02
N ASP A 142 -0.77 -1.11 1.02
CA ASP A 142 -2.06 -1.35 0.36
C ASP A 142 -3.21 -0.79 1.21
N GLY A 143 -3.29 0.53 1.30
CA GLY A 143 -4.18 1.23 2.20
C GLY A 143 -3.48 1.89 3.37
N PRO A 144 -4.25 2.53 4.25
CA PRO A 144 -3.68 3.27 5.37
C PRO A 144 -3.48 2.42 6.63
N PHE A 145 -3.90 1.15 6.66
CA PHE A 145 -4.13 0.42 7.93
C PHE A 145 -2.84 0.03 8.64
N ASP A 146 -1.81 -0.42 7.92
CA ASP A 146 -0.49 -0.82 8.44
C ASP A 146 0.05 0.19 9.45
N ILE A 147 0.29 1.40 8.97
CA ILE A 147 0.90 2.42 9.82
C ILE A 147 -0.15 3.12 10.70
N ARG A 148 -1.33 3.46 10.15
CA ARG A 148 -2.34 4.26 10.89
C ARG A 148 -3.02 3.48 12.02
N HIS A 149 -3.09 2.15 11.93
CA HIS A 149 -3.72 1.30 12.94
C HIS A 149 -2.71 0.35 13.58
N PHE A 150 -2.12 -0.57 12.82
CA PHE A 150 -1.34 -1.66 13.41
C PHE A 150 -0.09 -1.15 14.12
N VAL A 151 0.70 -0.26 13.49
CA VAL A 151 1.88 0.31 14.14
C VAL A 151 1.52 1.14 15.37
N VAL A 152 0.44 1.94 15.32
CA VAL A 152 0.00 2.76 16.46
C VAL A 152 -0.41 1.86 17.64
N LYS A 153 -1.25 0.84 17.37
CA LYS A 153 -1.66 -0.14 18.39
C LYS A 153 -0.47 -0.87 18.97
N GLN A 154 0.45 -1.33 18.11
CA GLN A 154 1.63 -2.07 18.54
C GLN A 154 2.56 -1.21 19.41
N CYS A 155 2.76 0.07 19.06
CA CYS A 155 3.55 0.99 19.88
C CYS A 155 2.94 1.18 21.27
N PHE A 156 1.61 1.32 21.34
CA PHE A 156 0.89 1.39 22.61
C PHE A 156 1.08 0.10 23.44
N ILE A 157 0.78 -1.07 22.87
CA ILE A 157 0.87 -2.37 23.56
C ILE A 157 2.30 -2.63 24.04
N SER A 158 3.30 -2.35 23.20
CA SER A 158 4.72 -2.58 23.50
C SER A 158 5.35 -1.51 24.39
N ARG A 159 4.60 -0.47 24.81
CA ARG A 159 5.10 0.66 25.60
C ARG A 159 6.32 1.35 24.98
N VAL A 160 6.33 1.48 23.65
CA VAL A 160 7.39 2.18 22.91
C VAL A 160 6.84 3.43 22.25
N PRO A 161 7.58 4.56 22.28
CA PRO A 161 7.20 5.71 21.47
C PRO A 161 7.31 5.35 19.99
N MET A 162 6.33 5.77 19.19
CA MET A 162 6.37 5.57 17.74
C MET A 162 7.63 6.25 17.17
N PRO A 163 8.55 5.54 16.52
CA PRO A 163 9.81 6.11 16.04
C PRO A 163 9.61 7.26 15.05
N PRO A 164 10.45 8.32 15.07
CA PRO A 164 10.30 9.46 14.16
C PRO A 164 10.31 9.08 12.68
N TRP A 165 11.11 8.08 12.30
CA TRP A 165 11.23 7.60 10.92
C TRP A 165 9.99 6.85 10.40
N ILE A 166 9.07 6.43 11.27
CA ILE A 166 7.74 5.92 10.84
C ILE A 166 6.75 7.07 10.62
N ARG A 167 6.93 8.19 11.33
CA ARG A 167 5.99 9.31 11.30
C ARG A 167 6.11 10.19 10.04
N GLY A 168 6.82 9.71 9.04
CA GLY A 168 7.02 10.41 7.79
C GLY A 168 5.82 10.29 6.84
N ASP A 169 6.13 10.48 5.58
CA ASP A 169 5.18 10.48 4.48
C ASP A 169 4.65 9.08 4.16
N ILE A 170 3.36 8.97 3.83
CA ILE A 170 2.69 7.71 3.47
C ILE A 170 1.97 7.81 2.13
N LEU A 171 2.30 6.86 1.26
CA LEU A 171 1.63 6.54 0.01
C LEU A 171 0.74 5.29 0.20
N ASP A 172 -0.57 5.50 0.21
CA ASP A 172 -1.59 4.46 -0.03
C ASP A 172 -1.58 4.14 -1.52
N VAL A 173 -0.91 3.06 -1.89
CA VAL A 173 -0.67 2.67 -3.29
C VAL A 173 -1.98 2.39 -4.01
N ARG A 174 -2.96 1.80 -3.32
CA ARG A 174 -4.30 1.51 -3.84
C ARG A 174 -5.04 2.76 -4.28
N ARG A 175 -4.91 3.87 -3.55
CA ARG A 175 -5.46 5.16 -4.00
C ARG A 175 -4.79 5.63 -5.29
N SER A 176 -3.48 5.45 -5.42
CA SER A 176 -2.75 5.83 -6.64
C SER A 176 -3.16 4.98 -7.84
N VAL A 177 -3.33 3.67 -7.67
CA VAL A 177 -3.87 2.80 -8.73
C VAL A 177 -5.28 3.23 -9.12
N SER A 178 -6.13 3.53 -8.13
CA SER A 178 -7.52 3.96 -8.36
C SER A 178 -7.61 5.30 -9.11
N SER A 179 -6.71 6.24 -8.80
CA SER A 179 -6.58 7.52 -9.51
C SER A 179 -6.12 7.29 -10.95
N TRP A 180 -5.02 6.55 -11.13
CA TRP A 180 -4.47 6.22 -12.44
C TRP A 180 -5.50 5.53 -13.34
N GLU A 181 -6.27 4.57 -12.81
CA GLU A 181 -7.32 3.88 -13.57
C GLU A 181 -8.44 4.83 -13.99
N THR A 182 -8.78 5.81 -13.15
CA THR A 182 -9.81 6.81 -13.45
C THR A 182 -9.35 7.78 -14.54
N ASP A 183 -8.11 8.24 -14.47
CA ASP A 183 -7.52 9.18 -15.43
C ASP A 183 -7.40 8.52 -16.83
N ASN A 184 -6.93 7.27 -16.90
CA ASN A 184 -6.80 6.53 -18.16
C ASN A 184 -8.15 6.20 -18.81
N LYS A 185 -9.19 5.91 -18.01
CA LYS A 185 -10.54 5.68 -18.55
C LYS A 185 -11.12 6.95 -19.18
N GLN A 186 -10.85 8.12 -18.60
CA GLN A 186 -11.30 9.41 -19.17
C GLN A 186 -10.62 9.70 -20.52
N GLU A 187 -9.32 9.43 -20.64
CA GLU A 187 -8.58 9.57 -21.91
C GLU A 187 -9.14 8.65 -23.02
N THR A 188 -9.49 7.40 -22.71
CA THR A 188 -10.09 6.49 -23.71
C THR A 188 -11.50 6.86 -24.18
N THR A 189 -12.23 7.65 -23.40
CA THR A 189 -13.58 8.14 -23.78
C THR A 189 -13.57 9.50 -24.48
N ALA A 190 -12.44 10.18 -24.53
CA ALA A 190 -12.28 11.51 -25.12
C ALA A 190 -11.92 11.47 -26.63
N VAL A 191 -12.43 10.48 -27.37
CA VAL A 191 -12.35 10.50 -28.84
C VAL A 191 -13.39 11.50 -29.35
N GLU A 192 -12.92 12.55 -30.03
CA GLU A 192 -13.72 13.66 -30.55
C GLU A 192 -14.97 13.18 -31.30
N VAL A 193 -16.15 13.55 -30.78
CA VAL A 193 -17.39 13.48 -31.55
C VAL A 193 -17.32 14.61 -32.59
N PRO A 194 -17.45 14.35 -33.91
CA PRO A 194 -17.47 15.42 -34.89
C PRO A 194 -18.65 16.33 -34.60
N ILE A 195 -18.39 17.63 -34.47
CA ILE A 195 -19.43 18.66 -34.34
C ILE A 195 -20.19 18.73 -35.65
N TYR A 196 -21.25 17.94 -35.79
CA TYR A 196 -22.32 18.23 -36.74
C TYR A 196 -23.27 19.23 -36.09
N SER A 197 -23.04 20.50 -36.42
CA SER A 197 -24.00 21.59 -36.24
C SER A 197 -25.30 21.26 -36.98
N PHE A 198 -26.32 20.85 -36.24
CA PHE A 198 -27.71 21.08 -36.64
C PHE A 198 -28.42 21.82 -35.52
N ALA A 199 -28.69 23.10 -35.78
CA ALA A 199 -29.59 23.91 -34.99
C ALA A 199 -30.98 23.25 -35.01
N VAL A 200 -31.56 23.03 -33.84
CA VAL A 200 -32.99 22.74 -33.68
C VAL A 200 -33.52 23.69 -32.60
N PRO A 201 -34.66 24.39 -32.81
CA PRO A 201 -35.09 25.48 -31.94
C PRO A 201 -35.46 25.00 -30.53
N LEU A 202 -35.18 25.87 -29.55
CA LEU A 202 -35.69 25.82 -28.19
C LEU A 202 -37.23 25.80 -28.21
N ASP A 203 -37.83 24.75 -27.65
CA ASP A 203 -39.19 24.84 -27.12
C ASP A 203 -39.15 24.70 -25.59
N ILE A 204 -39.45 25.82 -24.96
CA ILE A 204 -39.66 25.95 -23.52
C ILE A 204 -41.09 25.48 -23.27
N THR A 205 -41.26 24.31 -22.66
CA THR A 205 -42.30 23.99 -21.67
C THR A 205 -42.16 22.52 -21.27
N ASP A 206 -41.70 22.25 -20.06
CA ASP A 206 -42.52 21.59 -19.04
C ASP A 206 -41.69 21.41 -17.77
N SER A 207 -42.29 21.85 -16.68
CA SER A 207 -41.72 21.89 -15.34
C SER A 207 -42.34 20.76 -14.55
N ARG A 208 -41.70 19.57 -14.59
CA ARG A 208 -41.95 18.46 -13.63
C ARG A 208 -41.04 17.26 -13.92
N ARG A 209 -39.84 17.25 -13.33
CA ARG A 209 -39.12 16.04 -12.91
C ARG A 209 -38.01 16.45 -11.97
N ALA A 210 -38.26 16.27 -10.67
CA ALA A 210 -37.24 16.38 -9.63
C ALA A 210 -36.08 15.44 -9.98
N GLY A 211 -34.88 16.00 -10.10
CA GLY A 211 -33.68 15.24 -10.43
C GLY A 211 -33.38 14.19 -9.36
N GLN A 212 -33.32 12.93 -9.76
CA GLN A 212 -32.47 11.97 -9.09
C GLN A 212 -31.03 12.38 -9.39
N LEU A 213 -30.34 12.88 -8.37
CA LEU A 213 -28.89 12.95 -8.38
C LEU A 213 -28.38 11.53 -8.67
N PRO A 214 -27.42 11.34 -9.60
CA PRO A 214 -26.90 10.01 -9.89
C PRO A 214 -26.29 9.45 -8.60
N GLU A 215 -26.75 8.25 -8.21
CA GLU A 215 -26.10 7.48 -7.16
C GLU A 215 -24.62 7.35 -7.53
N ILE A 216 -23.76 7.99 -6.73
CA ILE A 216 -22.32 7.78 -6.80
C ILE A 216 -22.12 6.32 -6.41
N SER A 217 -22.05 5.45 -7.42
CA SER A 217 -21.74 4.04 -7.26
C SER A 217 -20.47 3.96 -6.43
N ARG A 218 -20.60 3.49 -5.18
CA ARG A 218 -19.45 3.25 -4.30
C ARG A 218 -18.66 2.12 -4.92
N ARG A 219 -17.72 2.46 -5.81
CA ARG A 219 -16.79 1.49 -6.42
C ARG A 219 -16.16 0.67 -5.30
N GLN A 220 -16.19 -0.64 -5.44
CA GLN A 220 -15.53 -1.52 -4.48
C GLN A 220 -14.03 -1.17 -4.41
N PRO A 221 -13.43 -1.14 -3.22
CA PRO A 221 -12.01 -0.87 -3.09
C PRO A 221 -11.20 -1.97 -3.79
N LEU A 222 -10.23 -1.58 -4.62
CA LEU A 222 -9.37 -2.51 -5.34
C LEU A 222 -8.54 -3.34 -4.35
N ASN A 223 -8.76 -4.66 -4.30
CA ASN A 223 -7.83 -5.56 -3.62
C ASN A 223 -6.55 -5.75 -4.46
N MET A 224 -5.50 -6.35 -3.88
CA MET A 224 -4.22 -6.57 -4.56
C MET A 224 -4.36 -7.22 -5.96
N HIS A 225 -5.21 -8.23 -6.10
CA HIS A 225 -5.45 -8.92 -7.38
C HIS A 225 -6.04 -7.97 -8.44
N LEU A 226 -7.03 -7.16 -8.04
CA LEU A 226 -7.65 -6.17 -8.93
C LEU A 226 -6.66 -5.05 -9.30
N GLN A 227 -5.75 -4.66 -8.39
CA GLN A 227 -4.70 -3.69 -8.70
C GLN A 227 -3.71 -4.24 -9.74
N LEU A 228 -3.26 -5.49 -9.59
CA LEU A 228 -2.42 -6.17 -10.60
C LEU A 228 -3.12 -6.24 -11.95
N GLN A 229 -4.39 -6.65 -11.96
CA GLN A 229 -5.19 -6.73 -13.18
C GLN A 229 -5.39 -5.36 -13.84
N ALA A 230 -5.72 -4.32 -13.08
CA ALA A 230 -5.89 -2.96 -13.59
C ALA A 230 -4.61 -2.43 -14.27
N LEU A 231 -3.45 -2.84 -13.76
CA LEU A 231 -2.15 -2.51 -14.34
C LEU A 231 -1.68 -3.54 -15.38
N GLY A 232 -2.47 -4.55 -15.75
CA GLY A 232 -2.05 -5.58 -16.72
C GLY A 232 -0.79 -6.35 -16.29
N LEU A 233 -0.52 -6.42 -14.99
CA LEU A 233 0.59 -7.18 -14.42
C LEU A 233 0.21 -8.67 -14.32
N PRO A 234 1.20 -9.59 -14.34
CA PRO A 234 0.96 -10.98 -14.01
C PRO A 234 0.32 -11.15 -12.63
N GLU A 235 -0.35 -12.27 -12.42
CA GLU A 235 -1.05 -12.61 -11.18
C GLU A 235 -0.16 -12.50 -9.92
N PHE A 236 -0.83 -12.53 -8.77
CA PHE A 236 -0.19 -12.46 -7.47
C PHE A 236 0.86 -13.58 -7.33
N GLN A 237 2.05 -13.22 -6.86
CA GLN A 237 3.15 -14.17 -6.66
C GLN A 237 3.34 -14.48 -5.17
N GLY A 238 3.47 -15.76 -4.83
CA GLY A 238 3.66 -16.21 -3.45
C GLY A 238 2.33 -16.51 -2.77
N ARG A 239 2.30 -16.39 -1.43
CA ARG A 239 1.11 -16.72 -0.64
C ARG A 239 0.37 -15.43 -0.24
N PRO A 240 -0.93 -15.28 -0.54
CA PRO A 240 -1.71 -14.17 0.01
C PRO A 240 -1.69 -14.17 1.54
N HIS A 241 -1.65 -12.99 2.18
CA HIS A 241 -1.51 -12.84 3.63
C HIS A 241 -0.18 -13.39 4.17
N SER A 242 0.86 -13.35 3.34
CA SER A 242 2.26 -13.50 3.75
C SER A 242 2.85 -12.13 3.53
N GLY A 243 3.11 -11.38 4.59
CA GLY A 243 3.35 -9.95 4.46
C GLY A 243 4.55 -9.62 3.55
N ILE A 244 5.56 -10.50 3.46
CA ILE A 244 6.66 -10.31 2.50
C ILE A 244 6.24 -10.53 1.04
N ASP A 245 5.36 -11.48 0.76
CA ASP A 245 4.88 -11.73 -0.60
C ASP A 245 3.91 -10.61 -1.01
N ASP A 246 3.06 -10.14 -0.08
CA ASP A 246 2.19 -8.99 -0.30
C ASP A 246 3.02 -7.71 -0.57
N ALA A 247 4.05 -7.44 0.23
CA ALA A 247 4.97 -6.31 0.02
C ALA A 247 5.70 -6.38 -1.34
N ARG A 248 6.11 -7.58 -1.80
CA ARG A 248 6.72 -7.77 -3.13
C ARG A 248 5.74 -7.50 -4.26
N ASN A 249 4.49 -7.96 -4.15
CA ASN A 249 3.47 -7.67 -5.16
C ASN A 249 3.12 -6.19 -5.18
N LEU A 250 3.06 -5.54 -4.02
CA LEU A 250 2.87 -4.11 -3.92
C LEU A 250 4.04 -3.32 -4.54
N ALA A 251 5.27 -3.80 -4.36
CA ALA A 251 6.44 -3.24 -5.02
C ALA A 251 6.38 -3.38 -6.54
N ARG A 252 5.87 -4.50 -7.08
CA ARG A 252 5.61 -4.68 -8.53
C ARG A 252 4.60 -3.66 -9.05
N ILE A 253 3.51 -3.43 -8.31
CA ILE A 253 2.50 -2.41 -8.62
C ILE A 253 3.14 -1.02 -8.65
N MET A 254 3.94 -0.68 -7.64
CA MET A 254 4.63 0.61 -7.57
C MET A 254 5.62 0.82 -8.72
N ALA A 255 6.39 -0.21 -9.08
CA ALA A 255 7.31 -0.15 -10.21
C ALA A 255 6.55 0.13 -11.52
N GLU A 256 5.39 -0.51 -11.73
CA GLU A 256 4.58 -0.29 -12.91
C GLU A 256 3.91 1.09 -12.94
N LEU A 257 3.44 1.59 -11.80
CA LEU A 257 2.96 2.98 -11.69
C LEU A 257 4.06 3.97 -12.08
N ALA A 258 5.27 3.78 -11.58
CA ALA A 258 6.41 4.62 -11.91
C ALA A 258 6.78 4.56 -13.40
N ARG A 259 6.76 3.36 -13.99
CA ARG A 259 7.02 3.13 -15.41
C ARG A 259 6.03 3.87 -16.32
N ARG A 260 4.78 4.00 -15.86
CA ARG A 260 3.70 4.77 -16.50
C ARG A 260 3.75 6.27 -16.22
N GLY A 261 4.81 6.78 -15.61
CA GLY A 261 4.98 8.21 -15.33
C GLY A 261 4.13 8.70 -14.15
N VAL A 262 3.57 7.81 -13.32
CA VAL A 262 2.83 8.22 -12.13
C VAL A 262 3.81 8.80 -11.13
N ARG A 263 3.54 10.02 -10.68
CA ARG A 263 4.32 10.67 -9.64
C ARG A 263 3.98 10.07 -8.27
N LEU A 264 4.95 9.38 -7.66
CA LEU A 264 4.77 8.67 -6.39
C LEU A 264 4.87 9.64 -5.22
N ILE A 265 3.71 10.17 -4.79
CA ILE A 265 3.60 11.17 -3.71
C ILE A 265 2.69 10.70 -2.58
N PRO A 266 2.85 11.24 -1.35
CA PRO A 266 2.05 10.82 -0.20
C PRO A 266 0.61 11.26 -0.38
N ASN A 267 -0.32 10.40 0.00
CA ASN A 267 -1.76 10.60 -0.15
C ASN A 267 -2.57 10.08 1.06
N ALA A 268 -1.86 9.74 2.15
CA ALA A 268 -2.43 9.25 3.40
C ALA A 268 -1.78 9.94 4.60
N SER A 269 -2.52 9.97 5.71
CA SER A 269 -2.09 10.58 6.97
C SER A 269 -2.01 9.56 8.09
N ILE A 270 -0.97 9.71 8.93
CA ILE A 270 -0.84 9.01 10.20
C ILE A 270 -1.68 9.66 11.29
N ARG A 271 -2.04 8.88 12.30
CA ARG A 271 -2.64 9.39 13.54
C ARG A 271 -1.94 8.77 14.75
N PRO A 272 -0.69 9.19 15.09
CA PRO A 272 0.13 8.56 16.13
C PRO A 272 -0.50 8.55 17.51
N ASN A 273 -1.37 9.52 17.79
CA ASN A 273 -2.05 9.67 19.07
C ASN A 273 -3.50 9.12 19.04
N ARG A 274 -3.87 8.37 18.00
CA ARG A 274 -5.19 7.73 17.96
C ARG A 274 -5.32 6.78 19.14
N ARG A 275 -6.48 6.82 19.79
CA ARG A 275 -6.86 5.90 20.87
C ARG A 275 -8.02 5.03 20.43
N TRP A 276 -8.05 3.82 20.98
CA TRP A 276 -9.17 2.88 20.87
C TRP A 276 -9.82 2.71 22.23
N TYR A 277 -11.08 2.29 22.25
CA TYR A 277 -11.89 2.19 23.47
C TYR A 277 -11.29 1.25 24.52
N TRP A 278 -10.51 0.24 24.13
CA TRP A 278 -9.84 -0.69 25.03
C TRP A 278 -8.49 -0.17 25.56
N MET A 279 -8.00 1.00 25.12
CA MET A 279 -6.71 1.51 25.59
C MET A 279 -6.83 2.17 26.97
N GLY A 280 -6.20 1.55 27.98
CA GLY A 280 -6.01 2.10 29.33
C GLY A 280 -4.75 2.97 29.45
N ARG A 281 -4.02 2.80 30.56
CA ARG A 281 -2.66 3.35 30.74
C ARG A 281 -1.72 2.82 29.64
N PRO A 282 -0.55 3.43 29.40
CA PRO A 282 0.38 2.96 28.37
C PRO A 282 0.67 1.44 28.45
N GLY A 283 0.31 0.71 27.40
CA GLY A 283 0.45 -0.76 27.32
C GLY A 283 -0.55 -1.56 28.14
N GLU A 284 -1.65 -0.95 28.59
CA GLU A 284 -2.76 -1.62 29.25
C GLU A 284 -3.92 -1.80 28.25
N VAL A 285 -4.26 -3.06 27.95
CA VAL A 285 -5.46 -3.42 27.20
C VAL A 285 -6.57 -3.73 28.21
N ARG A 286 -7.67 -2.98 28.16
CA ARG A 286 -8.85 -3.17 29.01
C ARG A 286 -9.69 -4.33 28.49
N GLU A 287 -9.37 -5.53 28.96
CA GLU A 287 -10.02 -6.76 28.52
C GLU A 287 -11.50 -6.82 28.88
N ASP A 288 -11.92 -6.15 29.96
CA ASP A 288 -13.31 -5.98 30.37
C ASP A 288 -14.19 -5.31 29.30
N LEU A 289 -13.58 -4.60 28.35
CA LEU A 289 -14.28 -3.95 27.24
C LEU A 289 -14.27 -4.76 25.94
N LEU A 290 -13.52 -5.86 25.90
CA LEU A 290 -13.47 -6.72 24.74
C LEU A 290 -14.63 -7.71 24.82
N GLN A 291 -15.53 -7.68 23.84
CA GLN A 291 -16.53 -8.73 23.68
C GLN A 291 -15.80 -9.99 23.18
N ASP A 292 -16.09 -11.14 23.78
CA ASP A 292 -15.41 -12.42 23.50
C ASP A 292 -15.73 -13.01 22.12
#